data_AF-A0A2A5DCE1-F1
#
_entry.id   AF-A0A2A5DCE1-F1
#
_cell.length_a   1.000
_cell.length_b   1.000
_cell.length_c   1.000
_cell.angle_alpha   90.00
_cell.angle_beta   90.00
_cell.angle_gamma   90.00
#
_symmetry.space_group_name_H-M   'P 1'
#
loop_
_entity.id
_entity.type
_entity.pdbx_description
1 polymer ?
#
loop_
_entity_poly.entity_id
_entity_poly.type
_entity_poly.pdbx_seq_one_letter_code
_entity_poly.pdbx_strand_id
1 'polypeptide(L)'
;MILLITNKKSYSELSNEILSLNIPIWFGSKILHQEELEDLRNNGLNVTNFNYKIDDHSEINLDRALQTIKEHHPGDIIHVNKLSAN
;
A
#
# COMPACT_ATOMS: atom_id res chain seq x y z
N MET A 1 -8.74 -2.08 9.41
CA MET A 1 -7.47 -2.75 9.02
C MET A 1 -7.05 -2.18 7.69
N ILE A 2 -5.76 -1.88 7.53
CA ILE A 2 -5.18 -1.25 6.34
C ILE A 2 -4.06 -2.14 5.80
N LEU A 3 -3.98 -2.33 4.48
CA LEU A 3 -2.84 -2.99 3.83
C LEU A 3 -1.92 -1.94 3.22
N LEU A 4 -0.64 -1.93 3.60
CA LEU A 4 0.39 -1.10 2.99
C LEU A 4 1.30 -1.98 2.12
N ILE A 5 1.33 -1.71 0.82
CA ILE A 5 2.20 -2.39 -0.15
C ILE A 5 3.35 -1.45 -0.52
N THR A 6 4.60 -1.88 -0.28
CA THR A 6 5.78 -1.00 -0.43
C THR A 6 6.57 -1.19 -1.72
N ASN A 7 6.34 -2.29 -2.45
CA ASN A 7 7.06 -2.57 -3.69
C ASN A 7 6.21 -3.35 -4.71
N LYS A 8 6.65 -3.34 -5.98
CA LYS A 8 5.97 -4.00 -7.11
C LYS A 8 5.88 -5.52 -6.97
N LYS A 9 6.89 -6.17 -6.36
CA LYS A 9 6.91 -7.63 -6.24
C LYS A 9 5.83 -8.10 -5.26
N SER A 10 5.75 -7.46 -4.09
CA SER A 10 4.67 -7.67 -3.12
C SER A 10 3.29 -7.44 -3.73
N TYR A 11 3.11 -6.39 -4.55
CA TYR A 11 1.86 -6.19 -5.28
C TYR A 11 1.57 -7.35 -6.25
N SER A 12 2.54 -7.76 -7.07
CA SER A 12 2.37 -8.83 -8.04
C SER A 12 1.92 -10.13 -7.38
N GLU A 13 2.49 -10.46 -6.22
CA GLU A 13 2.14 -11.66 -5.44
C GLU A 13 0.71 -11.61 -4.88
N LEU A 14 0.22 -10.42 -4.52
CA LEU A 14 -1.10 -10.23 -3.90
C LEU A 14 -2.18 -9.72 -4.86
N SER A 15 -1.84 -9.41 -6.11
CA SER A 15 -2.70 -8.63 -7.02
C SER A 15 -4.11 -9.21 -7.20
N ASN A 16 -4.23 -10.54 -7.24
CA ASN A 16 -5.53 -11.22 -7.31
C ASN A 16 -6.27 -11.22 -5.97
N GLU A 17 -5.55 -11.40 -4.87
CA GLU A 17 -6.14 -11.47 -3.52
C GLU A 17 -6.74 -10.12 -3.12
N ILE A 18 -6.04 -9.02 -3.41
CA ILE A 18 -6.50 -7.68 -3.04
C ILE A 18 -7.84 -7.29 -3.68
N LEU A 19 -8.20 -7.87 -4.83
CA LEU A 19 -9.48 -7.62 -5.49
C LEU A 19 -10.67 -8.13 -4.66
N SER A 20 -10.44 -9.12 -3.82
CA SER A 20 -11.45 -9.66 -2.90
C SER A 20 -11.46 -8.97 -1.53
N LEU A 21 -10.46 -8.13 -1.25
CA LEU A 21 -10.32 -7.46 0.03
C LEU A 21 -11.23 -6.23 0.11
N ASN A 22 -12.12 -6.21 1.09
CA ASN A 22 -12.90 -5.02 1.44
C ASN A 22 -12.20 -4.19 2.54
N ILE A 23 -10.92 -3.86 2.31
CA ILE A 23 -10.13 -3.01 3.22
C ILE A 23 -9.40 -1.92 2.43
N PRO A 24 -9.09 -0.76 3.05
CA PRO A 24 -8.25 0.25 2.40
C PRO A 24 -6.85 -0.28 2.12
N ILE A 25 -6.36 -0.01 0.92
CA ILE A 25 -5.02 -0.41 0.47
C ILE A 25 -4.23 0.85 0.13
N TRP A 26 -3.02 0.93 0.68
CA TRP A 26 -2.09 2.03 0.47
C TRP A 26 -0.87 1.52 -0.27
N PHE A 27 -0.44 2.27 -1.27
CA PHE A 27 0.71 1.96 -2.11
C PHE A 27 1.82 2.99 -1.90
N GLY A 28 3.07 2.52 -1.83
CA GLY A 28 4.23 3.38 -2.06
C GLY A 28 4.26 3.91 -3.50
N SER A 29 4.94 5.04 -3.73
CA SER A 29 4.99 5.62 -5.07
C SER A 29 5.68 4.70 -6.08
N LYS A 30 5.26 4.83 -7.35
CA LYS A 30 5.78 4.07 -8.50
C LYS A 30 5.54 2.56 -8.44
N ILE A 31 4.73 2.04 -7.52
CA ILE A 31 4.28 0.64 -7.56
C ILE A 31 3.29 0.45 -8.69
N LEU A 32 2.27 1.31 -8.74
CA LEU A 32 1.26 1.36 -9.78
C LEU A 32 1.32 2.68 -10.54
N HIS A 33 1.01 2.61 -11.82
CA HIS A 33 0.70 3.76 -12.64
C HIS A 33 -0.69 4.31 -12.30
N GLN A 34 -0.97 5.54 -12.70
CA GLN A 34 -2.24 6.18 -12.42
C GLN A 34 -3.43 5.39 -12.99
N GLU A 35 -3.29 4.88 -14.21
CA GLU A 35 -4.30 4.05 -14.88
C GLU A 35 -4.62 2.79 -14.07
N GLU A 36 -3.60 2.08 -13.57
CA GLU A 36 -3.79 0.89 -12.73
C GLU A 36 -4.49 1.23 -11.40
N LEU A 37 -4.16 2.37 -10.78
CA LEU A 37 -4.86 2.83 -9.56
C LEU A 37 -6.33 3.16 -9.85
N GLU A 38 -6.61 3.79 -10.99
CA GLU A 38 -7.98 4.11 -11.42
C GLU A 38 -8.78 2.84 -11.70
N ASP A 39 -8.18 1.83 -12.35
CA ASP A 39 -8.80 0.54 -12.56
C ASP A 39 -9.18 -0.14 -11.24
N LEU A 40 -8.29 -0.13 -10.23
CA LEU A 40 -8.62 -0.67 -8.91
C LEU A 40 -9.78 0.09 -8.25
N ARG A 41 -9.82 1.43 -8.35
CA ARG A 41 -10.94 2.23 -7.83
C ARG A 41 -12.24 1.94 -8.57
N ASN A 42 -12.19 1.78 -9.88
CA ASN A 42 -13.34 1.44 -10.71
C ASN A 42 -13.91 0.06 -10.38
N ASN A 43 -13.06 -0.86 -9.89
CA ASN A 43 -13.46 -2.15 -9.35
C ASN A 43 -13.99 -2.07 -7.90
N GLY A 44 -14.14 -0.88 -7.32
CA GLY A 44 -14.72 -0.65 -6.00
C GLY A 44 -13.71 -0.69 -4.85
N LEU A 45 -12.40 -0.79 -5.12
CA LEU A 45 -11.39 -0.82 -4.08
C LEU A 45 -11.07 0.58 -3.57
N ASN A 46 -10.87 0.70 -2.25
CA ASN A 46 -10.39 1.93 -1.63
C ASN A 46 -8.85 1.99 -1.67
N VAL A 47 -8.29 2.60 -2.72
CA VAL A 47 -6.84 2.67 -2.93
C VAL A 47 -6.28 4.09 -2.82
N THR A 48 -5.23 4.23 -2.00
CA THR A 48 -4.44 5.46 -1.83
C THR A 48 -2.99 5.21 -2.23
N ASN A 49 -2.35 6.21 -2.84
CA ASN A 49 -0.94 6.11 -3.25
C ASN A 49 -0.15 7.27 -2.65
N PHE A 50 1.01 6.96 -2.06
CA PHE A 50 1.96 7.97 -1.62
C PHE A 50 2.66 8.62 -2.80
N ASN A 51 3.07 9.88 -2.64
CA ASN A 51 3.86 10.61 -3.64
C ASN A 51 5.38 10.39 -3.49
N TYR A 52 5.81 9.60 -2.49
CA TYR A 52 7.20 9.22 -2.27
C TYR A 52 7.37 7.70 -2.22
N LYS A 53 8.59 7.24 -2.55
CA LYS A 53 8.93 5.82 -2.51
C LYS A 53 9.11 5.41 -1.06
N ILE A 54 8.42 4.34 -0.66
CA ILE A 54 8.68 3.67 0.61
C ILE A 54 9.76 2.63 0.30
N ASP A 55 10.98 2.91 0.74
CA ASP A 55 12.11 2.02 0.49
C ASP A 55 12.17 0.96 1.57
N ASP A 56 12.30 -0.31 1.18
CA ASP A 56 12.40 -1.43 2.12
C ASP A 56 13.71 -1.37 2.96
N HIS A 57 14.66 -0.52 2.54
CA HIS A 57 15.93 -0.26 3.22
C HIS A 57 15.98 1.05 4.01
N SER A 58 14.93 1.88 3.96
CA SER A 58 14.86 3.17 4.67
C SER A 58 13.68 3.21 5.62
N GLU A 59 13.96 2.96 6.90
CA GLU A 59 12.95 3.01 7.96
C GLU A 59 12.26 4.37 8.05
N ILE A 60 12.95 5.46 7.72
CA ILE A 60 12.40 6.82 7.77
C ILE A 60 11.15 6.97 6.89
N ASN A 61 11.18 6.49 5.65
CA ASN A 61 10.03 6.66 4.75
C ASN A 61 8.89 5.72 5.13
N LEU A 62 9.20 4.54 5.65
CA LEU A 62 8.20 3.62 6.19
C LEU A 62 7.51 4.23 7.40
N ASP A 63 8.26 4.75 8.37
CA ASP A 63 7.71 5.38 9.58
C ASP A 63 6.81 6.58 9.23
N ARG A 64 7.25 7.42 8.29
CA ARG A 64 6.43 8.54 7.79
C ARG A 64 5.14 8.08 7.13
N ALA A 65 5.19 6.99 6.35
CA ALA A 65 3.99 6.40 5.75
C ALA A 65 3.05 5.84 6.82
N LEU A 66 3.59 5.12 7.81
CA LEU A 66 2.83 4.57 8.93
C LEU A 66 2.18 5.68 9.76
N GLN A 67 2.88 6.79 10.01
CA GLN A 67 2.32 7.95 10.71
C GLN A 67 1.15 8.55 9.92
N THR A 68 1.34 8.78 8.61
CA THR A 68 0.30 9.34 7.73
C THR A 68 -0.96 8.45 7.74
N ILE A 69 -0.79 7.13 7.64
CA ILE A 69 -1.92 6.18 7.69
C ILE A 69 -2.62 6.25 9.04
N LYS A 70 -1.88 6.33 10.16
CA LYS A 70 -2.46 6.45 11.51
C LYS A 70 -3.27 7.73 11.69
N GLU A 71 -2.85 8.83 11.08
CA GLU A 71 -3.59 10.10 11.11
C GLU A 71 -4.93 10.00 10.37
N HIS A 72 -4.97 9.25 9.26
CA HIS A 72 -6.19 9.05 8.45
C HIS A 72 -7.09 7.92 8.97
N HIS A 73 -6.51 6.90 9.60
CA HIS A 73 -7.18 5.70 10.09
C HIS A 73 -6.79 5.43 11.56
N PRO A 74 -7.22 6.28 12.51
CA PRO A 74 -6.85 6.12 13.91
C PRO A 74 -7.43 4.84 14.51
N GLY A 75 -6.60 4.07 15.19
CA GLY A 75 -6.99 2.81 15.85
C GLY A 75 -7.00 1.58 14.94
N ASP A 76 -6.75 1.75 13.65
CA ASP A 76 -6.73 0.65 12.69
C ASP A 76 -5.37 -0.08 12.66
N ILE A 77 -5.41 -1.41 12.54
CA ILE A 77 -4.21 -2.24 12.37
C ILE A 77 -3.67 -2.06 10.95
N ILE A 78 -2.39 -1.74 10.83
CA ILE A 78 -1.68 -1.62 9.56
C ILE A 78 -0.87 -2.89 9.32
N HIS A 79 -1.16 -3.60 8.22
CA HIS A 79 -0.35 -4.70 7.73
C HIS A 79 0.61 -4.19 6.67
N VAL A 80 1.91 -4.30 6.92
CA VAL A 80 2.94 -3.89 5.96
C VAL A 80 3.40 -5.10 5.17
N ASN A 81 3.14 -5.11 3.87
CA ASN A 81 3.72 -6.08 2.96
C ASN A 81 4.93 -5.45 2.25
N LYS A 82 6.11 -5.90 2.70
CA LYS A 82 7.43 -5.53 2.18
C LYS A 82 8.20 -6.81 1.83
N LEU A 83 9.25 -6.69 1.01
CA LEU A 83 10.12 -7.84 0.75
C LEU A 83 10.80 -8.28 2.05
N SER A 84 10.71 -9.58 2.34
CA SER A 84 11.58 -10.20 3.35
C SER A 84 13.01 -10.13 2.84
N ALA A 85 13.92 -9.53 3.62
CA ALA A 85 15.34 -9.69 3.37
C ALA A 85 15.67 -11.19 3.53
N ASN A 86 16.16 -11.82 2.45
CA ASN A 86 16.80 -13.13 2.52
C ASN A 86 18.15 -13.01 3.20
#